data_AF-A0A7S2PLA9-F1
#
_entry.id   AF-A0A7S2PLA9-F1
#
_cell.length_a   1.000
_cell.length_b   1.000
_cell.length_c   1.000
_cell.angle_alpha   90.00
_cell.angle_beta   90.00
_cell.angle_gamma   90.00
#
_symmetry.space_group_name_H-M   'P 1'
#
loop_
_entity.id
_entity.type
_entity.pdbx_description
1 polymer ?
#
loop_
_entity_poly.entity_id
_entity_poly.type
_entity_poly.pdbx_seq_one_letter_code
_entity_poly.pdbx_strand_id
1 'polypeptide(L)'
;EILKSRFFQVLMAFIIFLSAIVMGAETDMPDLPYWDTLELTILVIFIVELSMRLFAQRLSFFDTENVDFNWNIFDLLVVSMGVLDVCMPILLAGKGKDMATL
;
A
#
# COMPACT_ATOMS: atom_id res chain seq x y z
N GLU A 1 -15.60 12.80 15.49
CA GLU A 1 -15.53 13.87 14.45
C GLU A 1 -14.12 14.17 13.92
N ILE A 2 -13.03 13.90 14.66
CA ILE A 2 -11.65 14.14 14.19
C ILE A 2 -11.24 13.21 13.03
N LEU A 3 -11.81 11.98 13.00
CA LEU A 3 -11.59 10.98 11.96
C LEU A 3 -12.35 11.23 10.63
N LYS A 4 -13.30 12.20 10.61
CA LYS A 4 -14.05 12.58 9.39
C LYS A 4 -13.39 13.76 8.65
N SER A 5 -12.21 14.17 9.11
CA SER A 5 -11.57 15.41 8.72
C SER A 5 -10.75 15.23 7.45
N ARG A 6 -10.95 16.14 6.49
CA ARG A 6 -10.09 16.37 5.30
C ARG A 6 -8.60 16.31 5.60
N PHE A 7 -8.18 16.59 6.83
CA PHE A 7 -6.80 16.45 7.29
C PHE A 7 -6.24 15.03 7.09
N PHE A 8 -7.02 13.99 7.40
CA PHE A 8 -6.57 12.61 7.27
C PHE A 8 -6.45 12.18 5.80
N GLN A 9 -7.39 12.62 4.96
CA GLN A 9 -7.30 12.43 3.50
C GLN A 9 -6.10 13.17 2.88
N VAL A 10 -5.85 14.40 3.30
CA VAL A 10 -4.69 15.18 2.81
C VAL A 10 -3.38 14.56 3.29
N LEU A 11 -3.33 14.07 4.53
CA LEU A 11 -2.17 13.34 5.05
C LEU A 11 -1.89 12.08 4.22
N MET A 12 -2.92 11.29 3.92
CA MET A 12 -2.80 10.10 3.07
C MET A 12 -2.32 10.42 1.67
N ALA A 13 -2.97 11.39 1.00
CA ALA A 13 -2.56 11.82 -0.32
C ALA A 13 -1.10 12.31 -0.33
N PHE A 14 -0.68 12.99 0.74
CA PHE A 14 0.70 13.44 0.90
C PHE A 14 1.67 12.27 1.11
N ILE A 15 1.31 11.25 1.89
CA ILE A 15 2.15 10.05 2.08
C ILE A 15 2.25 9.26 0.77
N ILE A 16 1.16 9.13 -0.01
CA ILE A 16 1.16 8.48 -1.33
C ILE A 16 2.06 9.25 -2.31
N PHE A 17 2.00 10.58 -2.26
CA PHE A 17 2.85 11.43 -3.09
C PHE A 17 4.34 11.26 -2.72
N LEU A 18 4.66 11.21 -1.43
CA LEU A 18 6.02 10.93 -0.95
C LEU A 18 6.49 9.51 -1.33
N SER A 19 5.63 8.51 -1.23
CA SER A 19 5.99 7.14 -1.62
C SER A 19 6.25 7.03 -3.12
N ALA A 20 5.51 7.76 -3.95
CA ALA A 20 5.77 7.83 -5.40
C ALA A 20 7.10 8.53 -5.72
N ILE A 21 7.48 9.58 -4.98
CA ILE A 21 8.79 10.22 -5.11
C ILE A 21 9.91 9.25 -4.74
N VAL A 22 9.74 8.49 -3.66
CA VAL A 22 10.72 7.47 -3.21
C VAL A 22 10.92 6.40 -4.27
N MET A 23 9.84 5.82 -4.81
CA MET A 23 9.90 4.86 -5.94
C MET A 23 10.58 5.47 -7.19
N GLY A 24 10.28 6.73 -7.51
CA GLY A 24 10.90 7.41 -8.64
C GLY A 24 12.40 7.65 -8.42
N ALA A 25 12.81 7.98 -7.19
CA ALA A 25 14.20 8.17 -6.82
C ALA A 25 15.00 6.85 -6.81
N GLU A 26 14.37 5.75 -6.38
CA GLU A 26 14.95 4.41 -6.48
C GLU A 26 15.26 4.03 -7.92
N THR A 27 14.34 4.33 -8.85
CA THR A 27 14.54 4.04 -10.28
C THR A 27 15.74 4.79 -10.87
N ASP A 28 16.01 6.01 -10.40
CA ASP A 28 17.12 6.85 -10.87
C ASP A 28 18.45 6.52 -10.17
N MET A 29 18.41 6.04 -8.91
CA MET A 29 19.60 5.73 -8.11
C MET A 29 19.51 4.34 -7.43
N PRO A 30 19.62 3.24 -8.20
CA PRO A 30 19.43 1.88 -7.67
C PRO A 30 20.55 1.41 -6.72
N ASP A 31 21.68 2.13 -6.62
CA ASP A 31 22.87 1.70 -5.88
C ASP A 31 22.75 1.81 -4.35
N LEU A 32 21.67 2.38 -3.81
CA LEU A 32 21.45 2.51 -2.36
C LEU A 32 20.80 1.23 -1.81
N PRO A 33 21.41 0.56 -0.82
CA PRO A 33 20.98 -0.77 -0.36
C PRO A 33 19.72 -0.78 0.53
N TYR A 34 19.01 0.35 0.66
CA TYR A 34 17.91 0.51 1.61
C TYR A 34 16.55 0.80 0.95
N TRP A 35 16.48 0.92 -0.38
CA TRP A 35 15.24 1.25 -1.09
C TRP A 35 14.14 0.21 -0.86
N ASP A 36 14.43 -1.07 -1.10
CA ASP A 36 13.48 -2.17 -0.86
C ASP A 36 12.92 -2.17 0.58
N THR A 37 13.77 -1.86 1.56
CA THR A 37 13.36 -1.83 2.97
C THR A 37 12.47 -0.63 3.26
N LEU A 38 12.77 0.53 2.67
CA LEU A 38 11.96 1.74 2.79
C LEU A 38 10.60 1.56 2.12
N GLU A 39 10.58 1.01 0.91
CA GLU A 39 9.36 0.71 0.17
C GLU A 39 8.46 -0.25 0.96
N LEU A 40 9.02 -1.38 1.45
CA LEU A 40 8.31 -2.33 2.28
C LEU A 40 7.78 -1.69 3.56
N THR A 41 8.57 -0.82 4.21
CA THR A 41 8.16 -0.14 5.45
C THR A 41 6.96 0.77 5.19
N ILE A 42 7.00 1.55 4.11
CA ILE A 42 5.90 2.43 3.70
C ILE A 42 4.64 1.60 3.38
N LEU A 43 4.80 0.51 2.63
CA LEU A 43 3.70 -0.40 2.30
C LEU A 43 3.05 -1.00 3.56
N VAL A 44 3.85 -1.45 4.53
CA VAL A 44 3.35 -2.01 5.80
C VAL A 44 2.58 -0.95 6.60
N ILE A 45 3.07 0.29 6.65
CA ILE A 45 2.38 1.39 7.32
C ILE A 45 1.00 1.62 6.69
N PHE A 46 0.92 1.66 5.35
CA PHE A 46 -0.35 1.80 4.64
C PHE A 46 -1.30 0.63 4.89
N ILE A 47 -0.80 -0.61 4.92
CA ILE A 47 -1.60 -1.80 5.23
C ILE A 47 -2.18 -1.70 6.64
N VAL A 48 -1.37 -1.35 7.64
CA VAL A 48 -1.80 -1.24 9.04
C VAL A 48 -2.85 -0.14 9.20
N GLU A 49 -2.61 1.02 8.59
CA GLU A 49 -3.54 2.14 8.62
C GLU A 49 -4.88 1.79 7.95
N LEU A 50 -4.84 1.22 6.75
CA LEU A 50 -6.02 0.79 6.01
C LEU A 50 -6.79 -0.27 6.81
N SER A 51 -6.09 -1.21 7.43
CA SER A 51 -6.67 -2.24 8.30
C SER A 51 -7.37 -1.62 9.50
N MET A 52 -6.72 -0.69 10.21
CA MET A 52 -7.36 0.04 11.31
C MET A 52 -8.62 0.77 10.87
N ARG A 53 -8.58 1.42 9.70
CA ARG A 53 -9.73 2.15 9.13
C ARG A 53 -10.86 1.19 8.76
N LEU A 54 -10.54 0.04 8.19
CA LEU A 54 -11.46 -1.05 7.88
C LEU A 54 -12.10 -1.63 9.16
N PHE A 55 -11.32 -1.86 10.21
CA PHE A 55 -11.82 -2.36 11.50
C PHE A 55 -12.68 -1.34 12.25
N ALA A 56 -12.41 -0.05 12.09
CA ALA A 56 -13.18 1.02 12.70
C ALA A 56 -14.50 1.28 11.96
N GLN A 57 -14.50 1.23 10.63
CA GLN A 57 -15.68 1.52 9.80
C GLN A 57 -16.50 0.28 9.46
N ARG A 58 -15.92 -0.94 9.51
CA ARG A 58 -16.55 -2.25 9.25
C ARG A 58 -17.52 -2.24 8.07
N LEU A 59 -18.84 -2.24 8.35
CA LEU A 59 -19.92 -2.26 7.36
C LEU A 59 -20.11 -0.91 6.67
N SER A 60 -19.78 0.19 7.35
CA SER A 60 -19.83 1.54 6.78
C SER A 60 -18.74 1.74 5.71
N PHE A 61 -17.65 0.97 5.76
CA PHE A 61 -16.58 1.07 4.75
C PHE A 61 -17.06 0.71 3.34
N PHE A 62 -18.07 -0.16 3.23
CA PHE A 62 -18.68 -0.58 1.97
C PHE A 62 -20.01 0.11 1.66
N ASP A 63 -20.43 1.05 2.50
CA ASP A 63 -21.71 1.73 2.31
C ASP A 63 -21.55 2.85 1.28
N THR A 64 -22.32 2.75 0.20
CA THR A 64 -22.35 3.74 -0.90
C THR A 64 -22.84 5.13 -0.48
N GLU A 65 -23.47 5.26 0.70
CA GLU A 65 -23.81 6.57 1.29
C GLU A 65 -22.62 7.29 1.93
N ASN A 66 -21.46 6.64 2.08
CA ASN A 66 -20.26 7.30 2.56
C ASN A 66 -19.55 8.05 1.44
N VAL A 67 -19.40 9.37 1.61
CA VAL A 67 -18.60 10.24 0.74
C VAL A 67 -17.16 9.75 0.56
N ASP A 68 -16.63 9.03 1.55
CA ASP A 68 -15.26 8.53 1.56
C ASP A 68 -15.10 7.16 0.89
N PHE A 69 -16.18 6.53 0.41
CA PHE A 69 -16.17 5.21 -0.23
C PHE A 69 -15.21 5.13 -1.42
N ASN A 70 -15.23 6.12 -2.30
CA ASN A 70 -14.34 6.16 -3.48
C ASN A 70 -12.86 6.26 -3.07
N TRP A 71 -12.55 7.02 -2.02
CA TRP A 71 -11.20 7.18 -1.50
C TRP A 71 -10.70 5.91 -0.82
N ASN A 72 -11.56 5.27 -0.04
CA ASN A 72 -11.27 3.99 0.59
C ASN A 72 -10.99 2.89 -0.44
N ILE A 73 -11.72 2.86 -1.57
CA ILE A 73 -11.43 1.95 -2.69
C ILE A 73 -10.07 2.28 -3.33
N PHE A 74 -9.78 3.57 -3.51
CA PHE A 74 -8.49 3.99 -4.06
C PHE A 74 -7.32 3.53 -3.17
N ASP A 75 -7.39 3.77 -1.86
CA ASP A 75 -6.39 3.30 -0.89
C ASP A 75 -6.23 1.77 -0.95
N LEU A 76 -7.34 1.04 -1.06
CA LEU A 76 -7.33 -0.43 -1.19
C LEU A 76 -6.67 -0.90 -2.49
N LEU A 77 -6.88 -0.20 -3.60
CA LEU A 77 -6.23 -0.51 -4.87
C LEU A 77 -4.72 -0.26 -4.81
N VAL A 78 -4.29 0.88 -4.24
CA VAL A 78 -2.86 1.19 -4.09
C VAL A 78 -2.16 0.15 -3.22
N VAL A 79 -2.73 -0.19 -2.07
CA VAL A 79 -2.20 -1.24 -1.19
C VAL A 79 -2.16 -2.60 -1.89
N SER A 80 -3.21 -2.95 -2.66
CA SER A 80 -3.25 -4.20 -3.41
C SER A 80 -2.16 -4.27 -4.47
N MET A 81 -1.89 -3.17 -5.20
CA MET A 81 -0.80 -3.10 -6.17
C MET A 81 0.57 -3.29 -5.52
N GLY A 82 0.84 -2.61 -4.40
CA GLY A 82 2.12 -2.78 -3.68
C GLY A 82 2.31 -4.19 -3.12
N VAL A 83 1.24 -4.82 -2.61
CA VAL A 83 1.29 -6.23 -2.18
C VAL A 83 1.58 -7.15 -3.36
N LEU A 84 0.99 -6.92 -4.54
CA LEU A 84 1.27 -7.71 -5.72
C LEU A 84 2.73 -7.59 -6.15
N ASP A 85 3.32 -6.40 -6.06
CA ASP A 85 4.70 -6.17 -6.45
C ASP A 85 5.69 -6.92 -5.56
N VAL A 86 5.41 -7.01 -4.25
CA VAL A 86 6.19 -7.83 -3.32
C VAL A 86 5.90 -9.32 -3.48
N CYS A 87 4.64 -9.72 -3.72
CA CYS A 87 4.24 -11.12 -3.81
C CYS A 87 4.71 -11.79 -5.11
N MET A 88 4.73 -11.07 -6.24
CA MET A 88 5.09 -11.62 -7.55
C MET A 88 6.50 -12.25 -7.58
N PRO A 89 7.58 -11.59 -7.13
CA PRO A 89 8.91 -12.19 -7.06
C PRO A 89 8.97 -13.37 -6.08
N ILE A 90 8.24 -13.33 -4.96
CA ILE A 90 8.16 -14.45 -4.01
C ILE A 90 7.50 -15.68 -4.65
N LEU A 91 6.38 -15.48 -5.34
CA LEU A 91 5.64 -16.54 -6.04
C LEU A 91 6.47 -17.16 -7.17
N LEU A 92 7.17 -16.33 -7.95
CA LEU A 92 8.06 -16.81 -9.01
C LEU A 92 9.28 -17.55 -8.45
N ALA A 93 9.86 -17.08 -7.34
CA ALA A 93 10.96 -17.77 -6.64
C ALA A 93 10.51 -19.11 -6.04
N GLY A 94 9.27 -19.22 -5.55
CA GLY A 94 8.69 -20.47 -5.08
C GLY A 94 8.55 -21.50 -6.20
N LYS A 95 8.09 -21.08 -7.38
CA LYS A 95 7.92 -21.96 -8.56
C LYS A 95 9.25 -22.48 -9.13
N GLY A 96 10.36 -21.76 -8.95
CA GLY A 96 11.70 -22.20 -9.36
C GLY A 96 12.26 -23.37 -8.55
N LYS A 97 11.85 -23.52 -7.29
CA LYS A 97 12.29 -24.63 -6.42
C LYS A 97 11.61 -25.96 -6.72
N ASP A 98 10.37 -25.94 -7.23
CA ASP A 98 9.62 -27.16 -7.59
C ASP A 98 10.05 -27.80 -8.92
N MET A 99 10.68 -27.04 -9.84
CA MET A 99 11.16 -27.59 -11.12
C MET A 99 12.61 -28.11 -11.08
N ALA A 100 13.41 -27.72 -10.08
CA ALA A 100 14.79 -28.17 -9.93
C ALA A 100 14.93 -29.54 -9.21
N THR A 101 13.81 -30.11 -8.76
CA THR A 101 13.73 -31.38 -8.02
C THR A 101 13.09 -32.53 -8.82
N LEU A 102 12.77 -32.32 -10.09
CA LEU A 102 12.36 -33.34 -11.07
C LEU A 102 13.49 -33.60 -12.08
#